data_AF-T0YMW4-F1
#
_entry.id   AF-T0YMW4-F1
#
_cell.length_a   1.000
_cell.length_b   1.000
_cell.length_c   1.000
_cell.angle_alpha   90.00
_cell.angle_beta   90.00
_cell.angle_gamma   90.00
#
_symmetry.space_group_name_H-M   'P 1'
#
loop_
_entity.id
_entity.type
_entity.pdbx_description
1 polymer ?
#
loop_
_entity_poly.entity_id
_entity_poly.type
_entity_poly.pdbx_seq_one_letter_code
_entity_poly.pdbx_strand_id
1 'polypeptide(L)' 'MTTGSPAADEPTVSLTSSDHVVVVGAGLAGWRLVQGLRREHFEGAITLVGAEPHPPYDRPPLSKQVLRGRVGE' A
#
# COMPACT_ATOMS: atom_id res chain seq x y z
N MET A 1 28.89 0.32 -2.86
CA MET A 1 27.62 -0.32 -3.26
C MET A 1 26.83 0.75 -4.00
N THR A 2 26.97 0.79 -5.32
CA THR A 2 26.49 1.88 -6.17
C THR A 2 24.96 1.95 -6.14
N THR A 3 24.41 3.05 -5.65
CA THR A 3 23.03 3.43 -5.96
C THR A 3 22.98 3.73 -7.44
N GLY A 4 22.45 2.79 -8.23
CA GLY A 4 22.21 3.00 -9.65
C GLY A 4 21.28 4.20 -9.82
N SER A 5 21.71 5.19 -10.59
CA SER A 5 20.82 6.23 -11.11
C SER A 5 19.70 5.54 -11.90
N PRO A 6 18.42 5.91 -11.72
CA PRO A 6 17.33 5.33 -12.50
C PRO A 6 17.58 5.58 -13.99
N ALA A 7 17.32 4.56 -14.81
CA ALA A 7 17.45 4.64 -16.26
C ALA A 7 16.46 5.68 -16.82
N ALA A 8 16.87 6.42 -17.85
CA ALA A 8 16.17 7.60 -18.39
C ALA A 8 14.79 7.34 -19.04
N ASP A 9 14.22 6.15 -18.86
CA ASP A 9 12.91 5.72 -19.39
C ASP A 9 11.94 5.27 -18.27
N GLU A 10 12.31 5.43 -16.99
CA GLU A 10 11.39 5.22 -15.88
C GLU A 10 10.33 6.33 -15.89
N PRO A 11 9.03 6.00 -16.00
CA PRO A 11 7.98 7.01 -15.95
C PRO A 11 8.01 7.71 -14.58
N THR A 12 8.57 8.92 -14.55
CA THR A 12 8.61 9.75 -13.34
C THR A 12 7.28 10.49 -13.22
N VAL A 13 6.37 9.95 -12.42
CA VAL A 13 5.09 10.60 -12.15
C VAL A 13 5.25 11.47 -10.91
N SER A 14 5.17 12.80 -11.08
CA SER A 14 5.07 13.74 -9.97
C SER A 14 3.61 13.91 -9.59
N LEU A 15 3.26 13.57 -8.35
CA LEU A 15 1.92 13.76 -7.79
C LEU A 15 1.82 15.10 -7.07
N THR A 16 0.67 15.74 -7.20
CA THR A 16 0.31 17.04 -6.61
C THR A 16 -0.89 16.89 -5.68
N SER A 17 -1.14 17.90 -4.82
CA SER A 17 -2.26 17.85 -3.86
C SER A 17 -3.65 17.83 -4.51
N SER A 18 -3.76 18.13 -5.80
CA SER A 18 -5.03 18.07 -6.55
C SER A 18 -5.25 16.73 -7.24
N ASP A 19 -4.25 15.83 -7.24
CA ASP A 19 -4.37 14.56 -7.93
C ASP A 19 -5.22 13.55 -7.15
N HIS A 20 -5.83 12.63 -7.90
CA HIS A 20 -6.57 11.51 -7.35
C HIS A 20 -5.86 10.21 -7.70
N VAL A 21 -5.34 9.53 -6.67
CA VAL A 21 -4.68 8.23 -6.82
C VAL A 21 -5.68 7.10 -6.58
N VAL A 22 -5.85 6.24 -7.59
CA VAL A 22 -6.66 5.03 -7.48
C VAL A 22 -5.73 3.81 -7.42
N VAL A 23 -5.81 3.07 -6.32
CA VAL A 23 -4.99 1.87 -6.07
C VAL A 23 -5.88 0.65 -6.21
N VAL A 24 -5.62 -0.19 -7.22
CA VAL A 24 -6.35 -1.45 -7.42
C VAL A 24 -5.59 -2.58 -6.73
N GLY A 25 -6.21 -3.16 -5.70
CA GLY A 25 -5.64 -4.23 -4.89
C GLY A 25 -5.47 -3.83 -3.42
N ALA A 26 -6.48 -4.10 -2.60
CA ALA A 26 -6.48 -3.90 -1.14
C ALA A 26 -5.63 -4.92 -0.34
N GLY A 27 -4.60 -5.51 -0.96
CA GLY A 27 -3.64 -6.39 -0.31
C GLY A 27 -2.53 -5.61 0.40
N LEU A 28 -1.49 -6.33 0.86
CA LEU A 28 -0.36 -5.73 1.57
C LEU A 28 0.33 -4.62 0.75
N ALA A 29 0.60 -4.86 -0.54
CA ALA A 29 1.27 -3.89 -1.39
C ALA A 29 0.48 -2.58 -1.54
N GLY A 30 -0.80 -2.67 -1.92
CA GLY A 30 -1.66 -1.49 -2.06
C GLY A 30 -1.87 -0.76 -0.73
N TRP A 31 -2.04 -1.49 0.37
CA TRP A 31 -2.16 -0.88 1.69
C TRP A 31 -0.88 -0.14 2.12
N ARG A 32 0.30 -0.69 1.81
CA ARG A 32 1.59 -0.03 2.08
C ARG A 32 1.78 1.22 1.23
N LEU A 33 1.36 1.20 -0.03
CA LEU A 33 1.39 2.37 -0.91
C LEU A 33 0.53 3.52 -0.34
N VAL A 34 -0.72 3.23 0.02
CA VAL A 34 -1.63 4.24 0.61
C VAL A 34 -1.04 4.85 1.88
N GLN A 35 -0.47 4.01 2.76
CA GLN A 35 0.22 4.50 3.95
C GLN A 35 1.46 5.34 3.60
N GLY A 36 2.24 4.93 2.61
CA GLY A 36 3.41 5.67 2.13
C GLY A 36 3.03 7.07 1.65
N LEU A 37 2.03 7.16 0.77
CA LEU A 37 1.50 8.44 0.27
C LEU A 37 1.08 9.37 1.42
N ARG A 38 0.35 8.86 2.42
CA ARG A 38 -0.05 9.68 3.57
C ARG A 38 1.13 10.07 4.47
N ARG A 39 2.13 9.21 4.64
CA ARG A 39 3.37 9.54 5.39
C ARG A 39 4.20 10.60 4.66
N GLU A 40 4.17 10.61 3.34
CA GLU A 40 4.85 11.60 2.50
C GLU A 40 4.01 12.87 2.28
N HIS A 41 2.98 13.09 3.10
CA HIS A 41 2.12 14.28 3.04
C HIS A 41 1.40 14.47 1.71
N PHE A 42 1.10 13.39 0.98
CA PHE A 42 0.18 13.48 -0.15
C PHE A 42 -1.22 13.82 0.38
N GLU A 43 -1.75 14.98 0.00
CA GLU A 43 -3.06 15.48 0.43
C GLU A 43 -4.18 15.17 -0.55
N GLY A 44 -3.84 14.72 -1.76
CA GLY A 44 -4.81 14.39 -2.80
C GLY A 44 -5.75 13.25 -2.41
N ALA A 45 -6.79 13.07 -3.21
CA ALA A 45 -7.74 11.99 -3.01
C ALA A 45 -7.04 10.63 -3.20
N ILE A 46 -7.38 9.65 -2.36
CA ILE A 46 -6.90 8.28 -2.52
C ILE A 46 -8.10 7.34 -2.46
N THR A 47 -8.25 6.48 -3.47
CA THR A 47 -9.25 5.40 -3.47
C THR A 47 -8.52 4.06 -3.52
N LEU A 48 -8.76 3.20 -2.53
CA LEU A 48 -8.26 1.83 -2.50
C LEU A 48 -9.38 0.87 -2.89
N VAL A 49 -9.20 0.14 -3.98
CA VAL A 49 -10.18 -0.82 -4.48
C VAL A 49 -9.76 -2.23 -4.06
N GLY A 50 -10.59 -2.87 -3.24
CA GLY A 50 -10.48 -4.27 -2.85
C GLY A 50 -11.58 -5.11 -3.49
N ALA A 51 -11.25 -6.34 -3.88
CA ALA A 51 -12.26 -7.32 -4.30
C ALA A 51 -12.94 -8.01 -3.10
N GLU A 52 -12.34 -7.92 -1.92
CA GLU A 52 -12.87 -8.52 -0.69
C GLU A 52 -13.68 -7.48 0.10
N PRO A 53 -14.76 -7.91 0.79
CA PRO A 53 -15.60 -7.01 1.57
C PRO A 53 -14.95 -6.57 2.89
N HIS A 54 -13.78 -7.11 3.22
CA HIS A 54 -13.08 -6.86 4.47
C HIS A 54 -12.10 -5.68 4.31
N PRO A 55 -11.90 -4.87 5.36
CA PRO A 55 -10.80 -3.91 5.41
C PRO A 55 -9.44 -4.60 5.18
N PRO A 56 -8.41 -3.90 4.66
CA PRO A 56 -7.08 -4.48 4.47
C PRO A 56 -6.52 -5.10 5.76
N TYR A 57 -6.04 -6.34 5.68
CA TYR A 57 -5.53 -7.10 6.82
C TYR A 57 -4.30 -7.94 6.45
N ASP A 58 -3.51 -8.32 7.46
CA ASP A 58 -2.40 -9.23 7.28
C ASP A 58 -2.89 -10.68 7.19
N ARG A 59 -2.68 -11.29 6.03
CA ARG A 59 -2.98 -12.71 5.80
C ARG A 59 -2.03 -13.68 6.51
N PRO A 60 -0.70 -13.43 6.65
CA PRO A 60 0.20 -14.41 7.24
C PRO A 60 -0.18 -14.90 8.65
N PRO A 61 -0.64 -14.03 9.57
CA PRO A 61 -1.13 -14.47 10.89
C PRO A 61 -2.32 -15.42 10.83
N LEU A 62 -3.18 -15.31 9.80
CA LEU A 62 -4.40 -16.13 9.68
C LEU A 62 -4.09 -17.63 9.65
N SER A 63 -3.06 -18.03 8.90
CA SER A 63 -2.64 -19.43 8.76
C SER A 63 -1.81 -19.97 9.93
N LYS A 64 -1.44 -19.10 10.90
CA LYS A 64 -0.47 -19.40 11.95
C LYS A 64 -1.02 -19.05 13.32
N GLN A 65 -0.79 -17.81 13.76
CA GLN A 65 -1.10 -17.41 15.13
C GLN A 65 -2.60 -17.37 15.38
N VAL A 66 -3.38 -16.87 14.41
CA VAL A 66 -4.85 -16.84 14.50
C VAL A 66 -5.41 -18.25 14.56
N LEU A 67 -4.97 -19.13 13.65
CA LEU A 67 -5.41 -20.53 13.65
C LEU A 67 -5.03 -21.28 14.94
N ARG A 68 -3.92 -20.91 15.58
CA ARG A 68 -3.46 -21.48 16.85
C ARG A 68 -4.05 -20.78 18.08
N GLY A 69 -4.91 -19.79 17.91
CA GLY A 69 -5.54 -19.03 19.00
C GLY A 69 -4.59 -18.11 19.78
N ARG A 70 -3.45 -17.71 19.20
CA ARG A 70 -2.37 -16.94 19.86
C ARG A 70 -2.36 -15.46 19.50
N VAL A 71 -3.52 -14.85 19.27
CA VAL A 71 -3.62 -13.43 18.90
C VAL A 71 -4.01 -12.64 20.13
N GLY A 72 -3.08 -11.85 20.67
CA GLY A 72 -3.32 -10.98 21.83
C GLY A 72 -2.52 -11.28 23.10
N GLU A 73 -1.53 -12.18 23.04
CA GLU A 73 -0.43 -12.23 24.02
C GLU A 73 0.74 -11.34 23.61
#